data_AF-A0A0A1V3H8-F1
#
_entry.id   AF-A0A0A1V3H8-F1
#
_cell.length_a   1.000
_cell.length_b   1.000
_cell.length_c   1.000
_cell.angle_alpha   90.00
_cell.angle_beta   90.00
_cell.angle_gamma   90.00
#
_symmetry.space_group_name_H-M   'P 1'
#
loop_
_entity.id
_entity.type
_entity.pdbx_description
1 polymer ?
#
loop_
_entity_poly.entity_id
_entity_poly.type
_entity_poly.pdbx_seq_one_letter_code
_entity_poly.pdbx_strand_id
1 'polypeptide(L)'
;MSRLAPSKRWTSFEGWDYNGMKKRLEDLIATLNKKVLIDHAERIIGQKISMSEPFSAGQYWMCFELVAEDETLIIARVRLPRHPNAAPTVSEKDEQYSIACELSAMRFVRQRLSTVVVPRVYAYEGPGSQLATDAGAVYMLIEGFRGNTLQDSVPDLCGLPVKLEHVMAQWTTIQTSLATLTSPLIGSISDITKTGEPIIDKISSAASEGLMSPGPFSTAVEYFTALGEASLYRASCHESSQSMSEFRRLGALVFLDIVQSTTFFQASPARYPFNHMDLGTQNIIVDDDLNFLAVIDWEFAQTAPWQVNYYPMPFPLLCLNDSIETILNDPQHIAHKNVSRQNDARELYCRKFREAEAKLKEEGMPLGNEFAEVLESAASRIYACFSQLGNVPEHDEGLVGEMVCLAFNFDVERTKKYLEKMSNKLV
;
A
#
# COMPACT_ATOMS: atom_id res chain seq x y z
N MET A 1 -6.25 16.09 30.33
CA MET A 1 -4.93 16.22 29.66
C MET A 1 -5.18 16.87 28.32
N SER A 2 -4.54 18.02 28.05
CA SER A 2 -4.58 18.65 26.72
C SER A 2 -3.99 17.63 25.73
N ARG A 3 -4.83 17.08 24.85
CA ARG A 3 -4.38 16.18 23.79
C ARG A 3 -3.64 17.03 22.78
N LEU A 4 -2.32 16.88 22.72
CA LEU A 4 -1.47 17.62 21.79
C LEU A 4 -2.00 17.46 20.35
N ALA A 5 -1.94 18.53 19.57
CA ALA A 5 -2.24 18.48 18.15
C ALA A 5 -1.23 17.56 17.43
N PRO A 6 -1.67 16.63 16.57
CA PRO A 6 -0.76 15.71 15.89
C PRO A 6 0.29 16.43 15.04
N SER A 7 -0.04 17.60 14.46
CA SER A 7 0.90 18.42 13.69
C SER A 7 2.19 18.80 14.42
N LYS A 8 2.24 18.72 15.76
CA LYS A 8 3.47 18.96 16.52
C LYS A 8 4.59 17.97 16.22
N ARG A 9 4.28 16.81 15.65
CA ARG A 9 5.28 15.82 15.20
C ARG A 9 5.58 15.92 13.71
N TRP A 10 4.93 16.82 12.97
CA TRP A 10 5.15 16.96 11.54
C TRP A 10 6.39 17.82 11.26
N THR A 11 7.19 17.34 10.31
CA THR A 11 8.51 17.89 10.01
C THR A 11 8.50 18.89 8.85
N SER A 12 7.34 19.11 8.21
CA SER A 12 7.16 20.02 7.08
C SER A 12 8.15 19.73 5.95
N PHE A 13 9.17 20.57 5.76
CA PHE A 13 10.15 20.45 4.69
C PHE A 13 11.33 19.52 5.01
N GLU A 14 11.53 19.14 6.26
CA GLU A 14 12.67 18.32 6.65
C GLU A 14 12.58 16.92 6.01
N GLY A 15 13.70 16.50 5.39
CA GLY A 15 13.80 15.22 4.66
C GLY A 15 13.42 15.29 3.16
N TRP A 16 12.96 16.44 2.66
CA TRP A 16 12.50 16.59 1.26
C TRP A 16 13.56 17.08 0.26
N ASP A 17 14.81 17.24 0.69
CA ASP A 17 15.95 17.71 -0.12
C ASP A 17 16.46 16.64 -1.12
N TYR A 18 15.57 16.08 -1.95
CA TYR A 18 15.90 15.11 -2.99
C TYR A 18 15.01 15.30 -4.24
N ASN A 19 15.54 14.99 -5.43
CA ASN A 19 14.81 14.96 -6.72
C ASN A 19 13.90 16.18 -6.99
N GLY A 20 14.24 17.36 -6.49
CA GLY A 20 13.42 18.58 -6.64
C GLY A 20 12.12 18.61 -5.84
N MET A 21 11.90 17.65 -4.92
CA MET A 21 10.64 17.52 -4.20
C MET A 21 10.40 18.68 -3.23
N LYS A 22 11.40 19.14 -2.49
CA LYS A 22 11.27 20.33 -1.63
C LYS A 22 10.81 21.56 -2.40
N LYS A 23 11.45 21.84 -3.55
CA LYS A 23 11.05 22.96 -4.41
C LYS A 23 9.59 22.84 -4.85
N ARG A 24 9.13 21.62 -5.19
CA ARG A 24 7.74 21.34 -5.54
C ARG A 24 6.76 21.65 -4.39
N LEU A 25 7.16 21.42 -3.13
CA LEU A 25 6.38 21.83 -1.96
C LEU A 25 6.38 23.35 -1.77
N GLU A 26 7.54 23.99 -1.89
CA GLU A 26 7.71 25.45 -1.76
C GLU A 26 6.89 26.21 -2.82
N ASP A 27 6.95 25.77 -4.08
CA ASP A 27 6.22 26.36 -5.20
C ASP A 27 4.69 26.27 -5.00
N LEU A 28 4.20 25.12 -4.49
CA LEU A 28 2.78 24.98 -4.13
C LEU A 28 2.41 25.91 -2.98
N ILE A 29 3.19 25.94 -1.89
CA ILE A 29 2.88 26.78 -0.72
C ILE A 29 2.84 28.26 -1.09
N ALA A 30 3.72 28.70 -2.01
CA ALA A 30 3.76 30.08 -2.48
C ALA A 30 2.50 30.50 -3.26
N THR A 31 1.81 29.54 -3.89
CA THR A 31 0.64 29.79 -4.75
C THR A 31 -0.69 29.40 -4.11
N LEU A 32 -0.65 28.54 -3.09
CA LEU A 32 -1.82 28.01 -2.40
C LEU A 32 -2.53 29.09 -1.58
N ASN A 33 -3.80 29.33 -1.90
CA ASN A 33 -4.65 30.19 -1.10
C ASN A 33 -5.27 29.42 0.08
N LYS A 34 -4.50 29.32 1.18
CA LYS A 34 -4.91 28.63 2.42
C LYS A 34 -6.23 29.16 3.00
N LYS A 35 -6.58 30.43 2.74
CA LYS A 35 -7.84 31.01 3.24
C LYS A 35 -9.06 30.31 2.64
N VAL A 36 -9.00 29.86 1.38
CA VAL A 36 -10.10 29.12 0.74
C VAL A 36 -10.35 27.79 1.47
N LEU A 37 -9.29 27.09 1.88
CA LEU A 37 -9.39 25.84 2.61
C LEU A 37 -10.05 26.05 3.98
N ILE A 38 -9.63 27.09 4.71
CA ILE A 38 -10.18 27.47 6.01
C ILE A 38 -11.66 27.86 5.85
N ASP A 39 -11.98 28.80 4.96
CA ASP A 39 -13.35 29.29 4.75
C ASP A 39 -14.29 28.17 4.27
N HIS A 40 -13.78 27.19 3.51
CA HIS A 40 -14.57 26.01 3.14
C HIS A 40 -14.81 25.09 4.35
N ALA A 41 -13.77 24.79 5.13
CA ALA A 41 -13.92 24.01 6.36
C ALA A 41 -14.87 24.67 7.36
N GLU A 42 -14.79 25.99 7.56
CA GLU A 42 -15.70 26.76 8.43
C GLU A 42 -17.16 26.59 7.99
N ARG A 43 -17.44 26.64 6.68
CA ARG A 43 -18.80 26.47 6.14
C ARG A 43 -19.37 25.07 6.37
N ILE A 44 -18.54 24.04 6.28
CA ILE A 44 -18.98 22.64 6.49
C ILE A 44 -19.21 22.36 7.97
N ILE A 45 -18.27 22.77 8.82
CA ILE A 45 -18.28 22.46 10.26
C ILE A 45 -19.19 23.42 11.04
N GLY A 46 -19.41 24.63 10.52
CA GLY A 46 -20.22 25.66 11.17
C GLY A 46 -19.52 26.33 12.35
N GLN A 47 -18.20 26.25 12.43
CA GLN A 47 -17.36 26.80 13.50
C GLN A 47 -16.17 27.55 12.91
N LYS A 48 -15.52 28.39 13.73
CA LYS A 48 -14.25 28.98 13.34
C LYS A 48 -13.14 27.94 13.29
N ILE A 49 -12.28 28.06 12.29
CA ILE A 49 -11.20 27.11 12.01
C ILE A 49 -9.87 27.85 12.03
N SER A 50 -8.92 27.30 12.75
CA SER A 50 -7.51 27.69 12.67
C SER A 50 -6.71 26.63 11.90
N MET A 51 -5.66 27.04 11.20
CA MET A 51 -4.73 26.13 10.54
C MET A 51 -3.43 26.09 11.34
N SER A 52 -2.92 24.90 11.61
CA SER A 52 -1.62 24.74 12.25
C SER A 52 -0.48 25.07 11.30
N GLU A 53 0.61 25.62 11.83
CA GLU A 53 1.79 25.98 11.03
C GLU A 53 2.49 24.76 10.40
N PRO A 54 2.75 23.66 11.14
CA PRO A 54 3.36 22.48 10.53
C PRO A 54 2.40 21.81 9.55
N PHE A 55 2.96 21.28 8.46
CA PHE A 55 2.24 20.44 7.51
C PHE A 55 2.96 19.09 7.35
N SER A 56 2.23 18.09 6.90
CA SER A 56 2.79 16.82 6.44
C SER A 56 2.72 16.76 4.91
N ALA A 57 3.59 15.99 4.28
CA ALA A 57 3.57 15.78 2.84
C ALA A 57 3.87 14.31 2.53
N GLY A 58 3.35 13.85 1.40
CA GLY A 58 3.72 12.61 0.73
C GLY A 58 4.14 12.90 -0.70
N GLN A 59 4.32 11.86 -1.53
CA GLN A 59 4.75 12.06 -2.92
C GLN A 59 3.73 12.84 -3.77
N TYR A 60 2.47 12.80 -3.35
CA TYR A 60 1.32 13.23 -4.14
C TYR A 60 0.43 14.25 -3.44
N TRP A 61 0.46 14.29 -2.11
CA TRP A 61 -0.44 15.11 -1.30
C TRP A 61 0.34 15.91 -0.25
N MET A 62 -0.14 17.10 0.07
CA MET A 62 0.27 17.91 1.21
C MET A 62 -0.91 18.03 2.17
N CYS A 63 -0.68 17.78 3.45
CA CYS A 63 -1.71 17.71 4.48
C CYS A 63 -1.55 18.87 5.47
N PHE A 64 -2.60 19.69 5.59
CA PHE A 64 -2.69 20.75 6.60
C PHE A 64 -3.67 20.35 7.69
N GLU A 65 -3.26 20.54 8.94
CA GLU A 65 -4.14 20.35 10.09
C GLU A 65 -4.98 21.62 10.32
N LEU A 66 -6.30 21.42 10.35
CA LEU A 66 -7.30 22.43 10.66
C LEU A 66 -7.98 22.06 11.97
N VAL A 67 -8.10 23.03 12.88
CA VAL A 67 -8.63 22.84 14.24
C VAL A 67 -9.83 23.75 14.45
N ALA A 68 -10.98 23.15 14.77
CA ALA A 68 -12.20 23.86 15.15
C ALA A 68 -12.18 24.32 16.61
N GLU A 69 -13.09 25.24 16.96
CA GLU A 69 -13.23 25.76 18.33
C GLU A 69 -13.54 24.67 19.37
N ASP A 70 -14.27 23.63 18.97
CA ASP A 70 -14.56 22.46 19.80
C ASP A 70 -13.46 21.38 19.80
N GLU A 71 -12.27 21.71 19.27
CA GLU A 71 -11.12 20.80 19.17
C GLU A 71 -11.32 19.64 18.17
N THR A 72 -12.34 19.68 17.30
CA THR A 72 -12.47 18.78 16.15
C THR A 72 -11.34 19.02 15.16
N LEU A 73 -10.73 17.94 14.67
CA LEU A 73 -9.66 17.99 13.67
C LEU A 73 -10.21 17.70 12.27
N ILE A 74 -9.76 18.50 11.33
CA ILE A 74 -9.97 18.33 9.89
C ILE A 74 -8.59 18.35 9.23
N ILE A 75 -8.35 17.46 8.28
CA ILE A 75 -7.15 17.47 7.45
C ILE A 75 -7.52 17.97 6.07
N ALA A 76 -6.88 19.04 5.61
CA ALA A 76 -6.94 19.45 4.21
C ALA A 76 -5.82 18.74 3.45
N ARG A 77 -6.16 17.76 2.63
CA ARG A 77 -5.23 17.09 1.69
C ARG A 77 -5.26 17.83 0.37
N VAL A 78 -4.18 18.51 0.05
CA VAL A 78 -3.99 19.32 -1.16
C VAL A 78 -3.11 18.55 -2.13
N ARG A 79 -3.55 18.40 -3.37
CA ARG A 79 -2.83 17.68 -4.41
C ARG A 79 -1.59 18.47 -4.81
N LEU A 80 -0.43 17.82 -4.77
CA LEU A 80 0.81 18.39 -5.28
C LEU A 80 0.77 18.48 -6.81
N PRO A 81 1.51 19.43 -7.42
CA PRO A 81 1.73 19.45 -8.88
C PRO A 81 2.23 18.10 -9.39
N ARG A 82 2.15 17.82 -10.69
CA ARG A 82 2.61 16.53 -11.27
C ARG A 82 3.98 16.10 -10.73
N HIS A 83 4.11 14.84 -10.33
CA HIS A 83 5.37 14.31 -9.81
C HIS A 83 6.46 14.33 -10.90
N PRO A 84 7.72 14.74 -10.60
CA PRO A 84 8.78 14.84 -11.61
C PRO A 84 9.06 13.54 -12.36
N ASN A 85 8.94 12.41 -11.65
CA ASN A 85 9.13 11.06 -12.21
C ASN A 85 7.84 10.42 -12.75
N ALA A 86 6.71 11.14 -12.77
CA ALA A 86 5.48 10.58 -13.34
C ALA A 86 5.68 10.32 -14.83
N ALA A 87 5.33 9.11 -15.29
CA ALA A 87 5.47 8.74 -16.70
C ALA A 87 4.71 9.77 -17.58
N PRO A 88 5.29 10.26 -18.68
CA PRO A 88 4.65 11.26 -19.55
C PRO A 88 3.29 10.80 -20.10
N THR A 89 3.06 9.49 -20.14
CA THR A 89 1.82 8.85 -20.59
C THR A 89 0.65 9.01 -19.62
N VAL A 90 0.89 9.30 -18.33
CA VAL A 90 -0.18 9.51 -17.35
C VAL A 90 -0.92 10.80 -17.66
N SER A 91 -2.22 10.73 -17.94
CA SER A 91 -3.03 11.92 -18.20
C SER A 91 -3.66 12.49 -16.93
N GLU A 92 -4.10 13.75 -16.96
CA GLU A 92 -4.89 14.34 -15.86
C GLU A 92 -6.18 13.55 -15.59
N LYS A 93 -6.75 12.91 -16.63
CA LYS A 93 -7.94 12.06 -16.48
C LYS A 93 -7.62 10.78 -15.70
N ASP A 94 -6.42 10.24 -15.82
CA ASP A 94 -5.99 9.07 -15.05
C ASP A 94 -5.79 9.44 -13.58
N GLU A 95 -5.22 10.61 -13.29
CA GLU A 95 -5.12 11.11 -11.91
C GLU A 95 -6.51 11.34 -11.30
N GLN A 96 -7.43 11.96 -12.04
CA GLN A 96 -8.82 12.14 -11.60
C GLN A 96 -9.52 10.81 -11.35
N TYR A 97 -9.30 9.83 -12.21
CA TYR A 97 -9.85 8.48 -12.06
C TYR A 97 -9.33 7.81 -10.78
N SER A 98 -8.03 7.90 -10.51
CA SER A 98 -7.43 7.33 -9.30
C SER A 98 -8.03 7.95 -8.03
N ILE A 99 -8.19 9.27 -7.99
CA ILE A 99 -8.81 9.97 -6.86
C ILE A 99 -10.29 9.56 -6.70
N ALA A 100 -11.03 9.44 -7.81
CA ALA A 100 -12.41 8.96 -7.75
C ALA A 100 -12.51 7.54 -7.18
N CYS A 101 -11.56 6.66 -7.53
CA CYS A 101 -11.50 5.32 -6.97
C CYS A 101 -11.19 5.33 -5.46
N GLU A 102 -10.24 6.16 -5.01
CA GLU A 102 -9.92 6.34 -3.58
C GLU A 102 -11.18 6.74 -2.80
N LEU A 103 -11.89 7.77 -3.26
CA LEU A 103 -13.12 8.26 -2.62
C LEU A 103 -14.23 7.20 -2.58
N SER A 104 -14.39 6.46 -3.68
CA SER A 104 -15.36 5.37 -3.79
C SER A 104 -15.03 4.20 -2.86
N ALA A 105 -13.75 3.81 -2.77
CA ALA A 105 -13.27 2.79 -1.85
C ALA A 105 -13.50 3.20 -0.38
N MET A 106 -13.12 4.42 0.00
CA MET A 106 -13.34 4.95 1.35
C MET A 106 -14.83 4.93 1.72
N ARG A 107 -15.70 5.38 0.80
CA ARG A 107 -17.15 5.38 0.99
C ARG A 107 -17.70 3.95 1.14
N PHE A 108 -17.24 3.02 0.31
CA PHE A 108 -17.71 1.63 0.31
C PHE A 108 -17.34 0.92 1.61
N VAL A 109 -16.07 0.99 2.02
CA VAL A 109 -15.60 0.38 3.27
C VAL A 109 -16.35 0.94 4.46
N ARG A 110 -16.47 2.27 4.58
CA ARG A 110 -17.19 2.91 5.68
C ARG A 110 -18.67 2.52 5.75
N GLN A 111 -19.31 2.22 4.62
CA GLN A 111 -20.71 1.78 4.58
C GLN A 111 -20.88 0.30 4.96
N ARG A 112 -19.89 -0.54 4.67
CA ARG A 112 -20.00 -2.00 4.79
C ARG A 112 -19.36 -2.56 6.05
N LEU A 113 -18.31 -1.92 6.56
CA LEU A 113 -17.51 -2.43 7.67
C LEU A 113 -17.46 -1.41 8.80
N SER A 114 -18.03 -1.77 9.95
CA SER A 114 -17.88 -0.98 11.19
C SER A 114 -16.53 -1.22 11.87
N THR A 115 -15.89 -2.36 11.60
CA THR A 115 -14.60 -2.76 12.18
C THR A 115 -13.43 -1.94 11.65
N VAL A 116 -13.54 -1.37 10.44
CA VAL A 116 -12.48 -0.59 9.80
C VAL A 116 -12.84 0.89 9.85
N VAL A 117 -12.08 1.65 10.65
CA VAL A 117 -12.30 3.10 10.74
C VAL A 117 -11.62 3.77 9.54
N VAL A 118 -12.45 4.40 8.69
CA VAL A 118 -12.01 5.18 7.53
C VAL A 118 -12.37 6.64 7.75
N PRO A 119 -11.43 7.60 7.55
CA PRO A 119 -11.71 9.02 7.69
C PRO A 119 -12.93 9.44 6.89
N ARG A 120 -13.82 10.22 7.48
CA ARG A 120 -14.92 10.82 6.73
C ARG A 120 -14.36 11.81 5.72
N VAL A 121 -14.78 11.68 4.45
CA VAL A 121 -14.58 12.74 3.47
C VAL A 121 -15.71 13.75 3.62
N TYR A 122 -15.37 14.97 4.02
CA TYR A 122 -16.34 16.06 4.15
C TYR A 122 -16.62 16.73 2.80
N ALA A 123 -15.57 16.98 2.03
CA ALA A 123 -15.66 17.56 0.70
C ALA A 123 -14.46 17.13 -0.15
N TYR A 124 -14.68 17.10 -1.47
CA TYR A 124 -13.64 16.94 -2.48
C TYR A 124 -13.87 17.97 -3.57
N GLU A 125 -12.86 18.80 -3.82
CA GLU A 125 -12.85 19.84 -4.84
C GLU A 125 -11.85 19.46 -5.92
N GLY A 126 -12.34 18.77 -6.95
CA GLY A 126 -11.57 18.29 -8.09
C GLY A 126 -11.43 19.31 -9.23
N PRO A 127 -10.82 18.90 -10.36
CA PRO A 127 -10.68 19.73 -11.55
C PRO A 127 -12.05 20.23 -12.05
N GLY A 128 -12.11 21.53 -12.37
CA GLY A 128 -13.35 22.21 -12.75
C GLY A 128 -14.15 22.80 -11.58
N SER A 129 -13.75 22.54 -10.33
CA SER A 129 -14.30 23.26 -9.17
C SER A 129 -13.78 24.70 -9.12
N GLN A 130 -14.70 25.64 -8.87
CA GLN A 130 -14.33 27.03 -8.59
C GLN A 130 -13.51 27.13 -7.29
N LEU A 131 -13.85 26.34 -6.26
CA LEU A 131 -13.10 26.35 -5.01
C LEU A 131 -11.68 25.79 -5.17
N ALA A 132 -11.50 24.76 -6.01
CA ALA A 132 -10.15 24.27 -6.33
C ALA A 132 -9.34 25.33 -7.10
N THR A 133 -9.99 26.03 -8.04
CA THR A 133 -9.37 27.13 -8.80
C THR A 133 -8.95 28.28 -7.89
N ASP A 134 -9.83 28.70 -6.98
CA ASP A 134 -9.56 29.78 -6.03
C ASP A 134 -8.50 29.41 -5.00
N ALA A 135 -8.44 28.13 -4.61
CA ALA A 135 -7.40 27.60 -3.75
C ALA A 135 -6.04 27.50 -4.47
N GLY A 136 -6.04 27.34 -5.80
CA GLY A 136 -4.85 27.09 -6.61
C GLY A 136 -4.45 25.62 -6.70
N ALA A 137 -5.27 24.70 -6.18
CA ALA A 137 -5.02 23.25 -6.21
C ALA A 137 -6.30 22.43 -5.98
N VAL A 138 -6.30 21.19 -6.47
CA VAL A 138 -7.28 20.16 -6.08
C VAL A 138 -7.08 19.82 -4.61
N TYR A 139 -8.16 19.64 -3.86
CA TYR A 139 -8.06 19.26 -2.46
C TYR A 139 -9.27 18.46 -1.97
N MET A 140 -9.10 17.80 -0.84
CA MET A 140 -10.20 17.23 -0.05
C MET A 140 -10.07 17.65 1.41
N LEU A 141 -11.22 17.81 2.06
CA LEU A 141 -11.32 18.01 3.50
C LEU A 141 -11.79 16.70 4.12
N ILE A 142 -10.98 16.14 5.00
CA ILE A 142 -11.24 14.83 5.62
C ILE A 142 -11.15 14.91 7.15
N GLU A 143 -11.75 13.93 7.83
CA GLU A 143 -11.68 13.75 9.27
C GLU A 143 -10.22 13.61 9.75
N GLY A 144 -9.85 14.41 10.75
CA GLY A 144 -8.57 14.30 11.43
C GLY A 144 -8.68 13.53 12.74
N PHE A 145 -7.59 12.88 13.13
CA PHE A 145 -7.52 12.04 14.32
C PHE A 145 -6.39 12.51 15.24
N ARG A 146 -6.62 12.45 16.55
CA ARG A 146 -5.60 12.82 17.56
C ARG A 146 -4.66 11.64 17.80
N GLY A 147 -3.83 11.38 16.79
CA GLY A 147 -2.84 10.31 16.76
C GLY A 147 -1.80 10.56 15.67
N ASN A 148 -0.80 9.70 15.59
CA ASN A 148 0.20 9.72 14.51
C ASN A 148 0.24 8.35 13.83
N THR A 149 0.98 8.23 12.73
CA THR A 149 1.14 6.92 12.09
C THR A 149 1.78 5.94 13.07
N LEU A 150 1.46 4.65 12.91
CA LEU A 150 2.07 3.59 13.71
C LEU A 150 3.58 3.58 13.49
N GLN A 151 4.05 3.88 12.27
CA GLN A 151 5.46 4.02 11.95
C GLN A 151 6.15 5.12 12.78
N ASP A 152 5.54 6.31 12.87
CA ASP A 152 6.12 7.42 13.64
C ASP A 152 6.06 7.19 15.15
N SER A 153 5.05 6.45 15.59
CA SER A 153 4.84 6.15 17.02
C SER A 153 5.70 4.98 17.49
N VAL A 154 5.95 4.00 16.61
CA VAL A 154 6.72 2.78 16.89
C VAL A 154 7.63 2.43 15.68
N PRO A 155 8.79 3.10 15.55
CA PRO A 155 9.70 2.84 14.42
C PRO A 155 10.27 1.42 14.39
N ASP A 156 10.47 0.79 15.55
CA ASP A 156 10.88 -0.61 15.69
C ASP A 156 9.72 -1.44 16.26
N LEU A 157 8.80 -1.83 15.37
CA LEU A 157 7.62 -2.62 15.77
C LEU A 157 8.00 -4.00 16.29
N CYS A 158 8.94 -4.70 15.65
CA CYS A 158 9.38 -6.04 16.07
C CYS A 158 10.12 -6.02 17.42
N GLY A 159 10.68 -4.87 17.82
CA GLY A 159 11.27 -4.66 19.13
C GLY A 159 10.29 -4.31 20.25
N LEU A 160 8.98 -4.19 19.96
CA LEU A 160 7.98 -3.66 20.90
C LEU A 160 7.69 -4.64 22.07
N PRO A 161 8.03 -4.32 23.34
CA PRO A 161 8.00 -5.32 24.41
C PRO A 161 6.62 -5.66 25.00
N VAL A 162 5.67 -4.71 25.04
CA VAL A 162 4.42 -4.86 25.85
C VAL A 162 3.11 -4.66 25.05
N LYS A 163 3.16 -4.36 23.75
CA LYS A 163 1.93 -4.10 22.95
C LYS A 163 1.94 -4.69 21.53
N LEU A 164 2.93 -5.50 21.18
CA LEU A 164 3.03 -6.08 19.84
C LEU A 164 1.80 -6.94 19.50
N GLU A 165 1.35 -7.75 20.46
CA GLU A 165 0.15 -8.58 20.31
C GLU A 165 -1.12 -7.76 20.07
N HIS A 166 -1.28 -6.64 20.79
CA HIS A 166 -2.41 -5.71 20.64
C HIS A 166 -2.44 -5.07 19.25
N VAL A 167 -1.27 -4.65 18.75
CA VAL A 167 -1.14 -4.08 17.40
C VAL A 167 -1.45 -5.14 16.34
N MET A 168 -0.88 -6.34 16.45
CA MET A 168 -1.10 -7.43 15.48
C MET A 168 -2.56 -7.90 15.45
N ALA A 169 -3.23 -7.97 16.60
CA ALA A 169 -4.64 -8.33 16.67
C ALA A 169 -5.52 -7.33 15.90
N GLN A 170 -5.31 -6.03 16.07
CA GLN A 170 -6.05 -5.00 15.34
C GLN A 170 -5.73 -5.02 13.84
N TRP A 171 -4.45 -5.14 13.48
CA TRP A 171 -4.00 -5.14 12.09
C TRP A 171 -4.59 -6.31 11.29
N THR A 172 -4.46 -7.53 11.81
CA THR A 172 -5.03 -8.74 11.17
C THR A 172 -6.56 -8.72 11.15
N THR A 173 -7.21 -8.15 12.17
CA THR A 173 -8.67 -7.94 12.17
C THR A 173 -9.12 -7.03 11.03
N ILE A 174 -8.37 -5.95 10.73
CA ILE A 174 -8.69 -5.07 9.60
C ILE A 174 -8.53 -5.81 8.28
N GLN A 175 -7.42 -6.52 8.09
CA GLN A 175 -7.16 -7.25 6.84
C GLN A 175 -8.20 -8.33 6.56
N THR A 176 -8.53 -9.12 7.58
CA THR A 176 -9.57 -10.14 7.48
C THR A 176 -10.95 -9.53 7.25
N SER A 177 -11.28 -8.41 7.91
CA SER A 177 -12.53 -7.67 7.68
C SER A 177 -12.63 -7.14 6.24
N LEU A 178 -11.54 -6.64 5.66
CA LEU A 178 -11.53 -6.20 4.26
C LEU A 178 -11.74 -7.39 3.31
N ALA A 179 -11.13 -8.54 3.62
CA ALA A 179 -11.24 -9.75 2.81
C ALA A 179 -12.65 -10.38 2.82
N THR A 180 -13.55 -9.99 3.73
CA THR A 180 -14.97 -10.41 3.66
C THR A 180 -15.70 -9.73 2.50
N LEU A 181 -15.23 -8.56 2.04
CA LEU A 181 -15.73 -7.89 0.85
C LEU A 181 -15.09 -8.56 -0.36
N THR A 182 -15.90 -9.14 -1.24
CA THR A 182 -15.37 -9.93 -2.37
C THR A 182 -16.06 -9.61 -3.68
N SER A 183 -15.38 -9.82 -4.81
CA SER A 183 -15.88 -9.61 -6.17
C SER A 183 -15.44 -10.72 -7.12
N PRO A 184 -16.22 -11.09 -8.15
CA PRO A 184 -15.73 -12.00 -9.21
C PRO A 184 -14.70 -11.34 -10.14
N LEU A 185 -14.58 -10.02 -10.13
CA LEU A 185 -13.61 -9.25 -10.91
C LEU A 185 -12.50 -8.72 -10.01
N ILE A 186 -11.32 -8.53 -10.60
CA ILE A 186 -10.14 -7.89 -10.02
C ILE A 186 -10.07 -6.46 -10.58
N GLY A 187 -10.00 -5.47 -9.71
CA GLY A 187 -10.15 -4.07 -10.11
C GLY A 187 -10.41 -3.13 -8.94
N SER A 188 -10.25 -1.84 -9.21
CA SER A 188 -10.56 -0.77 -8.25
C SER A 188 -12.06 -0.48 -8.23
N ILE A 189 -12.56 0.04 -7.11
CA ILE A 189 -13.95 0.47 -6.99
C ILE A 189 -14.06 1.86 -7.62
N SER A 190 -14.62 1.96 -8.82
CA SER A 190 -14.75 3.25 -9.52
C SER A 190 -15.96 4.05 -9.03
N ASP A 191 -17.05 3.37 -8.66
CA ASP A 191 -18.24 3.97 -8.08
C ASP A 191 -19.04 2.93 -7.27
N ILE A 192 -20.15 3.36 -6.66
CA ILE A 192 -21.07 2.52 -5.90
C ILE A 192 -22.46 2.68 -6.50
N THR A 193 -23.14 1.57 -6.76
CA THR A 193 -24.51 1.57 -7.28
C THR A 193 -25.49 2.21 -6.28
N LYS A 194 -26.71 2.52 -6.75
CA LYS A 194 -27.79 3.01 -5.87
C LYS A 194 -28.16 2.03 -4.76
N THR A 195 -27.88 0.74 -4.93
CA THR A 195 -28.12 -0.30 -3.92
C THR A 195 -26.94 -0.48 -2.95
N GLY A 196 -25.87 0.32 -3.11
CA GLY A 196 -24.68 0.26 -2.26
C GLY A 196 -23.63 -0.77 -2.71
N GLU A 197 -23.78 -1.40 -3.87
CA GLU A 197 -22.84 -2.41 -4.37
C GLU A 197 -21.67 -1.75 -5.12
N PRO A 198 -20.45 -2.28 -5.01
CA PRO A 198 -19.29 -1.68 -5.66
C PRO A 198 -19.32 -1.95 -7.17
N ILE A 199 -18.93 -0.95 -7.96
CA ILE A 199 -18.66 -1.11 -9.40
C ILE A 199 -17.16 -1.31 -9.54
N ILE A 200 -16.76 -2.52 -9.92
CA ILE A 200 -15.37 -2.89 -10.14
C ILE A 200 -14.99 -2.60 -11.59
N ASP A 201 -13.92 -1.84 -11.77
CA ASP A 201 -13.42 -1.38 -13.06
C ASP A 201 -11.89 -1.48 -13.09
N LYS A 202 -11.24 -0.84 -14.07
CA LYS A 202 -9.79 -0.84 -14.23
C LYS A 202 -9.04 -0.45 -12.93
N ILE A 203 -7.82 -0.92 -12.80
CA ILE A 203 -6.93 -0.61 -11.67
C ILE A 203 -6.64 0.90 -11.65
N SER A 204 -6.82 1.55 -10.50
CA SER A 204 -6.61 3.00 -10.32
C SER A 204 -5.19 3.42 -10.67
N SER A 205 -4.20 2.60 -10.30
CA SER A 205 -2.77 2.83 -10.55
C SER A 205 -2.30 2.37 -11.93
N ALA A 206 -3.18 1.84 -12.79
CA ALA A 206 -2.78 1.23 -14.07
C ALA A 206 -1.91 2.17 -14.94
N ALA A 207 -2.28 3.43 -15.04
CA ALA A 207 -1.55 4.41 -15.85
C ALA A 207 -0.17 4.73 -15.27
N SER A 208 -0.07 4.95 -13.95
CA SER A 208 1.20 5.21 -13.26
C SER A 208 2.11 4.00 -13.26
N GLU A 209 1.52 2.80 -13.24
CA GLU A 209 2.26 1.55 -13.32
C GLU A 209 2.58 1.12 -14.75
N GLY A 210 2.02 1.76 -15.78
CA GLY A 210 2.31 1.43 -17.17
C GLY A 210 1.64 0.13 -17.65
N LEU A 211 0.49 -0.23 -17.08
CA LEU A 211 -0.30 -1.37 -17.55
C LEU A 211 -0.88 -1.08 -18.94
N MET A 212 -0.58 -1.95 -19.90
CA MET A 212 -1.16 -1.88 -21.24
C MET A 212 -2.64 -2.31 -21.25
N SER A 213 -2.99 -3.29 -20.42
CA SER A 213 -4.36 -3.71 -20.14
C SER A 213 -4.68 -3.37 -18.69
N PRO A 214 -5.55 -2.38 -18.42
CA PRO A 214 -5.75 -1.87 -17.07
C PRO A 214 -6.82 -2.64 -16.29
N GLY A 215 -7.45 -3.66 -16.86
CA GLY A 215 -8.57 -4.39 -16.26
C GLY A 215 -9.94 -3.74 -16.51
N PRO A 216 -11.00 -4.16 -15.79
CA PRO A 216 -10.98 -5.17 -14.73
C PRO A 216 -10.63 -6.56 -15.27
N PHE A 217 -10.00 -7.39 -14.45
CA PHE A 217 -9.59 -8.75 -14.83
C PHE A 217 -10.56 -9.79 -14.28
N SER A 218 -10.74 -10.89 -15.01
CA SER A 218 -11.58 -12.01 -14.57
C SER A 218 -10.77 -13.11 -13.90
N THR A 219 -9.46 -13.17 -14.15
CA THR A 219 -8.57 -14.20 -13.62
C THR A 219 -7.30 -13.63 -13.01
N ALA A 220 -6.75 -14.34 -12.02
CA ALA A 220 -5.44 -14.01 -11.44
C ALA A 220 -4.33 -14.04 -12.49
N VAL A 221 -4.36 -14.98 -13.46
CA VAL A 221 -3.37 -15.06 -14.54
C VAL A 221 -3.35 -13.79 -15.39
N GLU A 222 -4.51 -13.27 -15.79
CA GLU A 222 -4.61 -12.01 -16.55
C GLU A 222 -4.02 -10.85 -15.76
N TYR A 223 -4.38 -10.74 -14.48
CA TYR A 223 -3.88 -9.70 -13.58
C TYR A 223 -2.36 -9.75 -13.44
N PHE A 224 -1.79 -10.90 -13.07
CA PHE A 224 -0.34 -11.02 -12.86
C PHE A 224 0.45 -10.93 -14.17
N THR A 225 -0.13 -11.36 -15.29
CA THR A 225 0.47 -11.16 -16.62
C THR A 225 0.56 -9.67 -16.94
N ALA A 226 -0.52 -8.91 -16.73
CA ALA A 226 -0.51 -7.45 -16.95
C ALA A 226 0.52 -6.73 -16.08
N LEU A 227 0.68 -7.12 -14.80
CA LEU A 227 1.71 -6.58 -13.93
C LEU A 227 3.14 -6.93 -14.41
N GLY A 228 3.36 -8.17 -14.83
CA GLY A 228 4.65 -8.64 -15.35
C GLY A 228 5.05 -7.91 -16.63
N GLU A 229 4.11 -7.76 -17.59
CA GLU A 229 4.31 -7.02 -18.83
C GLU A 229 4.62 -5.54 -18.59
N ALA A 230 3.87 -4.91 -17.67
CA ALA A 230 4.13 -3.53 -17.27
C ALA A 230 5.51 -3.36 -16.63
N SER A 231 5.90 -4.28 -15.74
CA SER A 231 7.23 -4.27 -15.12
C SER A 231 8.35 -4.44 -16.16
N LEU A 232 8.18 -5.36 -17.11
CA LEU A 232 9.12 -5.59 -18.20
C LEU A 232 9.25 -4.35 -19.11
N TYR A 233 8.13 -3.72 -19.45
CA TYR A 233 8.11 -2.49 -20.24
C TYR A 233 8.87 -1.36 -19.52
N ARG A 234 8.58 -1.12 -18.23
CA ARG A 234 9.29 -0.10 -17.43
C ARG A 234 10.79 -0.38 -17.34
N ALA A 235 11.18 -1.62 -17.07
CA ALA A 235 12.59 -2.03 -17.03
C ALA A 235 13.28 -1.89 -18.41
N SER A 236 12.50 -1.89 -19.49
CA SER A 236 13.02 -1.71 -20.85
C SER A 236 13.20 -0.25 -21.24
N CYS A 237 12.37 0.66 -20.72
CA CYS A 237 12.45 2.09 -21.04
C CYS A 237 13.50 2.87 -20.24
N HIS A 238 13.96 2.37 -19.08
CA HIS A 238 14.93 3.04 -18.22
C HIS A 238 16.38 2.52 -18.43
N GLU A 239 17.00 2.80 -19.58
CA GLU A 239 18.37 2.34 -19.95
C GLU A 239 19.53 3.18 -19.37
N SER A 240 19.39 3.79 -18.19
CA SER A 240 20.44 4.71 -17.69
C SER A 240 21.60 4.07 -16.90
N SER A 241 21.56 2.76 -16.63
CA SER A 241 22.70 2.02 -16.05
C SER A 241 22.64 0.53 -16.43
N GLN A 242 23.69 0.01 -17.10
CA GLN A 242 23.66 -1.29 -17.79
C GLN A 242 23.54 -2.53 -16.88
N SER A 243 24.02 -2.53 -15.63
CA SER A 243 23.96 -3.72 -14.76
C SER A 243 22.73 -3.74 -13.84
N MET A 244 22.35 -2.59 -13.28
CA MET A 244 21.21 -2.48 -12.34
C MET A 244 19.85 -2.64 -13.04
N SER A 245 19.78 -2.51 -14.38
CA SER A 245 18.55 -2.76 -15.14
C SER A 245 18.39 -4.22 -15.58
N GLU A 246 19.47 -5.02 -15.59
CA GLU A 246 19.46 -6.38 -16.13
C GLU A 246 18.61 -7.32 -15.27
N PHE A 247 18.88 -7.41 -13.96
CA PHE A 247 18.11 -8.28 -13.06
C PHE A 247 16.67 -7.82 -12.88
N ARG A 248 16.40 -6.52 -12.95
CA ARG A 248 15.03 -6.01 -12.95
C ARG A 248 14.24 -6.50 -14.18
N ARG A 249 14.85 -6.43 -15.36
CA ARG A 249 14.25 -6.91 -16.63
C ARG A 249 14.12 -8.43 -16.65
N LEU A 250 15.18 -9.14 -16.25
CA LEU A 250 15.20 -10.60 -16.11
C LEU A 250 14.14 -11.07 -15.11
N GLY A 251 14.03 -10.41 -13.96
CA GLY A 251 13.04 -10.73 -12.94
C GLY A 251 11.61 -10.60 -13.45
N ALA A 252 11.30 -9.56 -14.22
CA ALA A 252 9.99 -9.43 -14.86
C ALA A 252 9.70 -10.58 -15.85
N LEU A 253 10.68 -10.99 -16.66
CA LEU A 253 10.53 -12.15 -17.55
C LEU A 253 10.37 -13.47 -16.80
N VAL A 254 11.16 -13.69 -15.75
CA VAL A 254 11.06 -14.87 -14.89
C VAL A 254 9.68 -14.95 -14.25
N PHE A 255 9.18 -13.83 -13.73
CA PHE A 255 7.84 -13.77 -13.16
C PHE A 255 6.76 -14.12 -14.20
N LEU A 256 6.85 -13.57 -15.42
CA LEU A 256 5.94 -13.92 -16.52
C LEU A 256 5.99 -15.42 -16.88
N ASP A 257 7.19 -16.00 -16.99
CA ASP A 257 7.36 -17.43 -17.27
C ASP A 257 6.75 -18.28 -16.15
N ILE A 258 6.93 -17.91 -14.89
CA ILE A 258 6.31 -18.60 -13.74
C ILE A 258 4.78 -18.50 -13.81
N VAL A 259 4.22 -17.31 -14.04
CA VAL A 259 2.77 -17.09 -14.14
C VAL A 259 2.15 -17.95 -15.24
N GLN A 260 2.85 -18.12 -16.37
CA GLN A 260 2.37 -18.86 -17.53
C GLN A 260 2.60 -20.38 -17.42
N SER A 261 3.70 -20.81 -16.81
CA SER A 261 4.15 -22.22 -16.82
C SER A 261 3.75 -23.01 -15.57
N THR A 262 3.32 -22.35 -14.50
CA THR A 262 2.99 -22.99 -13.22
C THR A 262 1.50 -22.86 -12.88
N THR A 263 1.04 -23.68 -11.93
CA THR A 263 -0.34 -23.63 -11.43
C THR A 263 -0.57 -22.59 -10.32
N PHE A 264 0.49 -21.97 -9.79
CA PHE A 264 0.45 -21.06 -8.63
C PHE A 264 -0.52 -19.88 -8.83
N PHE A 265 -0.65 -19.41 -10.06
CA PHE A 265 -1.48 -18.27 -10.45
C PHE A 265 -2.74 -18.67 -11.24
N GLN A 266 -2.89 -19.96 -11.55
CA GLN A 266 -4.01 -20.49 -12.34
C GLN A 266 -5.27 -20.76 -11.50
N ALA A 267 -5.11 -20.92 -10.19
CA ALA A 267 -6.24 -21.09 -9.28
C ALA A 267 -7.06 -19.79 -9.23
N SER A 268 -8.22 -19.80 -9.86
CA SER A 268 -9.20 -18.71 -9.80
C SER A 268 -10.21 -19.05 -8.70
N PRO A 269 -10.13 -18.44 -7.50
CA PRO A 269 -11.23 -18.55 -6.56
C PRO A 269 -12.49 -17.97 -7.21
N ALA A 270 -13.68 -18.42 -6.77
CA ALA A 270 -14.94 -17.88 -7.31
C ALA A 270 -15.07 -16.36 -7.11
N ARG A 271 -14.36 -15.80 -6.12
CA ARG A 271 -14.33 -14.38 -5.79
C ARG A 271 -12.97 -13.98 -5.21
N TYR A 272 -12.59 -12.73 -5.44
CA TYR A 272 -11.36 -12.08 -5.00
C TYR A 272 -11.64 -11.15 -3.82
N PRO A 273 -10.84 -11.19 -2.74
CA PRO A 273 -10.98 -10.28 -1.61
C PRO A 273 -10.65 -8.83 -1.99
N PHE A 274 -11.28 -7.88 -1.31
CA PHE A 274 -10.91 -6.48 -1.34
C PHE A 274 -9.72 -6.22 -0.42
N ASN A 275 -8.74 -5.48 -0.92
CA ASN A 275 -7.49 -5.19 -0.25
C ASN A 275 -7.20 -3.70 -0.32
N HIS A 276 -6.53 -3.18 0.72
CA HIS A 276 -5.98 -1.83 0.71
C HIS A 276 -4.78 -1.68 -0.25
N MET A 277 -4.09 -2.79 -0.53
CA MET A 277 -2.84 -2.90 -1.31
C MET A 277 -1.59 -2.21 -0.73
N ASP A 278 -1.75 -1.21 0.15
CA ASP A 278 -0.63 -0.58 0.88
C ASP A 278 -0.91 -0.44 2.38
N LEU A 279 -1.40 -1.51 3.02
CA LEU A 279 -1.72 -1.46 4.47
C LEU A 279 -0.47 -1.70 5.32
N GLY A 280 0.49 -0.77 5.27
CA GLY A 280 1.67 -0.74 6.13
C GLY A 280 1.51 0.16 7.36
N THR A 281 2.53 0.19 8.23
CA THR A 281 2.54 1.01 9.45
C THR A 281 2.44 2.51 9.18
N GLN A 282 2.80 2.96 7.99
CA GLN A 282 2.68 4.35 7.54
C GLN A 282 1.22 4.79 7.32
N ASN A 283 0.31 3.84 7.02
CA ASN A 283 -1.07 4.12 6.65
C ASN A 283 -2.09 3.78 7.76
N ILE A 284 -1.60 3.59 8.99
CA ILE A 284 -2.41 3.30 10.18
C ILE A 284 -2.15 4.41 11.20
N ILE A 285 -3.19 5.15 11.60
CA ILE A 285 -3.11 6.15 12.66
C ILE A 285 -3.43 5.48 14.00
N VAL A 286 -2.62 5.76 15.02
CA VAL A 286 -2.79 5.23 16.38
C VAL A 286 -2.79 6.33 17.44
N ASP A 287 -3.47 6.08 18.56
CA ASP A 287 -3.34 6.88 19.77
C ASP A 287 -2.09 6.51 20.60
N ASP A 288 -1.86 7.20 21.72
CA ASP A 288 -0.75 6.93 22.63
C ASP A 288 -0.81 5.51 23.24
N ASP A 289 -1.99 4.88 23.23
CA ASP A 289 -2.20 3.53 23.71
C ASP A 289 -2.03 2.45 22.63
N LEU A 290 -1.71 2.85 21.39
CA LEU A 290 -1.62 2.00 20.20
C LEU A 290 -2.96 1.38 19.79
N ASN A 291 -4.08 2.04 20.12
CA ASN A 291 -5.37 1.74 19.51
C ASN A 291 -5.43 2.37 18.12
N PHE A 292 -5.92 1.60 17.15
CA PHE A 292 -6.04 2.07 15.77
C PHE A 292 -7.20 3.05 15.69
N LEU A 293 -6.90 4.28 15.28
CA LEU A 293 -7.87 5.36 15.12
C LEU A 293 -8.42 5.42 13.70
N ALA A 294 -7.59 5.15 12.68
CA ALA A 294 -7.99 5.18 11.28
C ALA A 294 -7.00 4.45 10.37
N VAL A 295 -7.51 3.93 9.25
CA VAL A 295 -6.73 3.52 8.09
C VAL A 295 -6.86 4.58 7.00
N ILE A 296 -5.73 5.05 6.48
CA ILE A 296 -5.65 6.15 5.51
C ILE A 296 -5.00 5.69 4.20
N ASP A 297 -5.06 6.56 3.19
CA ASP A 297 -4.39 6.39 1.88
C ASP A 297 -4.90 5.20 1.04
N TRP A 298 -6.17 5.27 0.64
CA TRP A 298 -6.87 4.20 -0.07
C TRP A 298 -6.66 4.20 -1.59
N GLU A 299 -5.65 4.91 -2.11
CA GLU A 299 -5.49 5.18 -3.56
C GLU A 299 -5.21 3.92 -4.39
N PHE A 300 -4.68 2.86 -3.78
CA PHE A 300 -4.42 1.56 -4.42
C PHE A 300 -5.46 0.49 -4.10
N ALA A 301 -6.52 0.84 -3.36
CA ALA A 301 -7.47 -0.16 -2.89
C ALA A 301 -8.24 -0.82 -4.04
N GLN A 302 -8.27 -2.15 -4.02
CA GLN A 302 -8.83 -2.95 -5.11
C GLN A 302 -9.20 -4.36 -4.66
N THR A 303 -10.05 -5.00 -5.44
CA THR A 303 -10.24 -6.45 -5.38
C THR A 303 -9.06 -7.12 -6.08
N ALA A 304 -8.42 -8.12 -5.45
CA ALA A 304 -7.18 -8.71 -5.92
C ALA A 304 -7.06 -10.21 -5.62
N PRO A 305 -6.25 -10.96 -6.39
CA PRO A 305 -5.91 -12.35 -6.07
C PRO A 305 -5.33 -12.49 -4.66
N TRP A 306 -5.60 -13.61 -3.98
CA TRP A 306 -5.04 -13.88 -2.65
C TRP A 306 -3.51 -13.81 -2.64
N GLN A 307 -2.87 -14.19 -3.75
CA GLN A 307 -1.43 -14.19 -3.99
C GLN A 307 -0.78 -12.79 -3.85
N VAL A 308 -1.56 -11.69 -3.82
CA VAL A 308 -0.97 -10.37 -3.54
C VAL A 308 -0.61 -10.18 -2.07
N ASN A 309 -1.16 -11.01 -1.18
CA ASN A 309 -0.95 -10.90 0.25
C ASN A 309 0.33 -11.61 0.67
N TYR A 310 1.31 -10.82 1.08
CA TYR A 310 2.57 -11.25 1.67
C TYR A 310 2.87 -10.42 2.93
N TYR A 311 3.92 -10.79 3.65
CA TYR A 311 4.32 -10.09 4.88
C TYR A 311 4.72 -8.63 4.61
N PRO A 312 4.03 -7.63 5.17
CA PRO A 312 4.41 -6.23 4.99
C PRO A 312 5.68 -5.90 5.79
N MET A 313 6.32 -4.77 5.50
CA MET A 313 7.33 -4.22 6.41
C MET A 313 6.71 -4.02 7.81
N PRO A 314 7.45 -4.31 8.91
CA PRO A 314 8.87 -4.65 8.98
C PRO A 314 9.19 -6.17 9.03
N PHE A 315 8.26 -7.03 8.65
CA PHE A 315 8.52 -8.47 8.60
C PHE A 315 9.50 -8.79 7.45
N PRO A 316 10.41 -9.76 7.63
CA PRO A 316 11.32 -10.17 6.57
C PRO A 316 10.53 -10.79 5.41
N LEU A 317 10.68 -10.20 4.21
CA LEU A 317 10.06 -10.65 2.96
C LEU A 317 10.49 -12.08 2.59
N LEU A 318 11.76 -12.38 2.83
CA LEU A 318 12.36 -13.68 2.58
C LEU A 318 12.39 -14.46 3.89
N CYS A 319 11.71 -15.62 3.93
CA CYS A 319 11.81 -16.55 5.05
C CYS A 319 12.82 -17.64 4.72
N LEU A 320 13.73 -17.89 5.66
CA LEU A 320 14.50 -19.12 5.81
C LEU A 320 15.25 -19.58 4.56
N ASN A 321 16.19 -18.77 4.09
CA ASN A 321 17.38 -19.40 3.50
C ASN A 321 18.13 -20.11 4.64
N ASP A 322 18.93 -21.14 4.32
CA ASP A 322 19.84 -21.81 5.28
C ASP A 322 20.61 -20.81 6.17
N SER A 323 20.83 -19.58 5.68
CA SER A 323 21.41 -18.47 6.42
C SER A 323 20.58 -17.98 7.62
N ILE A 324 19.26 -17.84 7.52
CA ILE A 324 18.41 -17.39 8.64
C ILE A 324 18.30 -18.50 9.69
N GLU A 325 18.13 -19.76 9.27
CA GLU A 325 18.15 -20.89 10.21
C GLU A 325 19.49 -21.01 10.91
N THR A 326 20.60 -20.84 10.20
CA THR A 326 21.94 -20.80 10.80
C THR A 326 22.05 -19.68 11.83
N ILE A 327 21.52 -18.48 11.53
CA ILE A 327 21.52 -17.35 12.47
C ILE A 327 20.66 -17.63 13.70
N LEU A 328 19.47 -18.22 13.53
CA LEU A 328 18.56 -18.57 14.63
C LEU A 328 19.14 -19.70 15.51
N ASN A 329 19.93 -20.60 14.92
CA ASN A 329 20.57 -21.71 15.64
C ASN A 329 21.89 -21.31 16.33
N ASP A 330 22.41 -20.10 16.08
CA ASP A 330 23.62 -19.58 16.73
C ASP A 330 23.30 -18.35 17.62
N PRO A 331 23.07 -18.54 18.93
CA PRO A 331 22.85 -17.45 19.88
C PRO A 331 23.99 -16.42 19.99
N GLN A 332 25.19 -16.77 19.53
CA GLN A 332 26.34 -15.86 19.53
C GLN A 332 26.42 -15.03 18.24
N HIS A 333 25.63 -15.37 17.22
CA HIS A 333 25.60 -14.61 15.98
C HIS A 333 25.10 -13.19 16.23
N ILE A 334 25.83 -12.20 15.70
CA ILE A 334 25.55 -10.76 15.94
C ILE A 334 24.10 -10.36 15.57
N ALA A 335 23.52 -11.03 14.59
CA ALA A 335 22.16 -10.78 14.11
C ALA A 335 21.08 -11.62 14.83
N HIS A 336 21.45 -12.63 15.64
CA HIS A 336 20.51 -13.60 16.23
C HIS A 336 19.35 -12.90 16.93
N LYS A 337 19.64 -11.88 17.76
CA LYS A 337 18.61 -11.16 18.53
C LYS A 337 17.58 -10.46 17.62
N ASN A 338 18.02 -9.83 16.54
CA ASN A 338 17.12 -9.10 15.65
C ASN A 338 16.31 -10.07 14.78
N VAL A 339 16.95 -11.11 14.25
CA VAL A 339 16.30 -12.15 13.46
C VAL A 339 15.28 -12.93 14.30
N SER A 340 15.61 -13.27 15.55
CA SER A 340 14.67 -13.93 16.47
C SER A 340 13.41 -13.09 16.69
N ARG A 341 13.56 -11.79 16.97
CA ARG A 341 12.41 -10.88 17.15
C ARG A 341 11.52 -10.79 15.91
N GLN A 342 12.13 -10.73 14.73
CA GLN A 342 11.39 -10.70 13.46
C GLN A 342 10.65 -12.01 13.21
N ASN A 343 11.27 -13.15 13.53
CA ASN A 343 10.62 -14.46 13.44
C ASN A 343 9.45 -14.59 14.42
N ASP A 344 9.65 -14.24 15.69
CA ASP A 344 8.60 -14.27 16.71
C ASP A 344 7.42 -13.36 16.33
N ALA A 345 7.72 -12.18 15.79
CA ALA A 345 6.71 -11.25 15.30
C ALA A 345 5.92 -11.83 14.12
N ARG A 346 6.58 -12.48 13.16
CA ARG A 346 5.94 -13.18 12.03
C ARG A 346 5.01 -14.29 12.52
N GLU A 347 5.47 -15.15 13.43
CA GLU A 347 4.67 -16.22 14.00
C GLU A 347 3.44 -15.70 14.75
N LEU A 348 3.61 -14.63 15.52
CA LEU A 348 2.52 -13.96 16.22
C LEU A 348 1.50 -13.38 15.23
N TYR A 349 1.96 -12.78 14.14
CA TYR A 349 1.09 -12.24 13.09
C TYR A 349 0.25 -13.33 12.44
N CYS A 350 0.84 -14.48 12.08
CA CYS A 350 0.06 -15.65 11.60
C CYS A 350 -0.95 -16.14 12.62
N ARG A 351 -0.57 -16.19 13.89
CA ARG A 351 -1.46 -16.62 14.98
C ARG A 351 -2.67 -15.69 15.08
N LYS A 352 -2.45 -14.37 14.99
CA LYS A 352 -3.53 -13.38 15.02
C LYS A 352 -4.44 -13.42 13.81
N PHE A 353 -3.92 -13.77 12.62
CA PHE A 353 -4.77 -14.10 11.49
C PHE A 353 -5.70 -15.28 11.78
N ARG A 354 -5.15 -16.41 12.26
CA ARG A 354 -5.96 -17.59 12.59
C ARG A 354 -7.05 -17.28 13.63
N GLU A 355 -6.72 -16.48 14.64
CA GLU A 355 -7.70 -16.02 15.64
C GLU A 355 -8.81 -15.17 15.00
N ALA A 356 -8.46 -14.20 14.16
CA ALA A 356 -9.43 -13.33 13.48
C ALA A 356 -10.32 -14.12 12.49
N GLU A 357 -9.74 -15.06 11.75
CA GLU A 357 -10.44 -15.94 10.80
C GLU A 357 -11.41 -16.88 11.50
N ALA A 358 -11.00 -17.47 12.64
CA ALA A 358 -11.87 -18.29 13.47
C ALA A 358 -13.08 -17.49 13.97
N LYS A 359 -12.86 -16.25 14.43
CA LYS A 359 -13.93 -15.36 14.87
C LYS A 359 -14.91 -15.03 13.73
N LEU A 360 -14.43 -14.69 12.54
CA LEU A 360 -15.29 -14.43 11.38
C LEU A 360 -16.11 -15.67 10.97
N LYS A 361 -15.52 -16.87 11.08
CA LYS A 361 -16.22 -18.12 10.84
C LYS A 361 -17.34 -18.36 11.85
N GLU A 362 -17.11 -18.07 13.13
CA GLU A 362 -18.14 -18.11 14.19
C GLU A 362 -19.27 -17.11 13.94
N GLU A 363 -18.95 -15.94 13.38
CA GLU A 363 -19.91 -14.90 12.98
C GLU A 363 -20.63 -15.20 11.66
N GLY A 364 -20.34 -16.34 11.00
CA GLY A 364 -20.99 -16.75 9.75
C GLY A 364 -20.46 -16.04 8.50
N MET A 365 -19.27 -15.43 8.57
CA MET A 365 -18.59 -14.74 7.48
C MET A 365 -17.25 -15.42 7.13
N PRO A 366 -17.23 -16.71 6.75
CA PRO A 366 -15.98 -17.39 6.45
C PRO A 366 -15.30 -16.75 5.23
N LEU A 367 -13.98 -16.64 5.30
CA LEU A 367 -13.16 -16.18 4.18
C LEU A 367 -13.02 -17.28 3.11
N GLY A 368 -12.73 -16.86 1.87
CA GLY A 368 -12.48 -17.78 0.76
C GLY A 368 -11.11 -18.49 0.79
N ASN A 369 -10.22 -18.08 1.70
CA ASN A 369 -8.91 -18.66 1.94
C ASN A 369 -8.41 -18.25 3.34
N GLU A 370 -7.27 -18.77 3.76
CA GLU A 370 -6.64 -18.48 5.06
C GLU A 370 -5.36 -17.67 4.84
N PHE A 371 -5.30 -16.44 5.36
CA PHE A 371 -4.14 -15.56 5.29
C PHE A 371 -2.88 -16.25 5.80
N ALA A 372 -2.95 -16.98 6.91
CA ALA A 372 -1.78 -17.66 7.46
C ALA A 372 -1.17 -18.70 6.49
N GLU A 373 -1.99 -19.33 5.65
CA GLU A 373 -1.52 -20.24 4.59
C GLU A 373 -1.05 -19.47 3.35
N VAL A 374 -1.81 -18.45 2.95
CA VAL A 374 -1.51 -17.61 1.79
C VAL A 374 -0.15 -16.91 1.95
N LEU A 375 0.13 -16.31 3.11
CA LEU A 375 1.37 -15.60 3.40
C LEU A 375 2.61 -16.50 3.29
N GLU A 376 2.47 -17.80 3.56
CA GLU A 376 3.53 -18.80 3.46
C GLU A 376 3.60 -19.47 2.08
N SER A 377 2.61 -19.25 1.22
CA SER A 377 2.52 -19.89 -0.09
C SER A 377 3.64 -19.44 -1.02
N ALA A 378 4.09 -20.36 -1.89
CA ALA A 378 5.07 -20.04 -2.92
C ALA A 378 4.60 -18.88 -3.81
N ALA A 379 3.31 -18.84 -4.16
CA ALA A 379 2.74 -17.82 -5.02
C ALA A 379 2.84 -16.40 -4.43
N SER A 380 2.47 -16.24 -3.15
CA SER A 380 2.58 -14.94 -2.46
C SER A 380 4.03 -14.52 -2.26
N ARG A 381 4.92 -15.46 -1.94
CA ARG A 381 6.36 -15.18 -1.79
C ARG A 381 7.02 -14.80 -3.12
N ILE A 382 6.66 -15.46 -4.22
CA ILE A 382 7.10 -15.10 -5.58
C ILE A 382 6.62 -13.69 -5.91
N TYR A 383 5.35 -13.37 -5.66
CA TYR A 383 4.83 -12.02 -5.88
C TYR A 383 5.50 -10.98 -4.97
N ALA A 384 5.79 -11.31 -3.72
CA ALA A 384 6.55 -10.45 -2.81
C ALA A 384 7.92 -10.09 -3.41
N CYS A 385 8.67 -11.10 -3.87
CA CYS A 385 9.97 -10.88 -4.53
C CYS A 385 9.83 -10.01 -5.78
N PHE A 386 8.86 -10.31 -6.65
CA PHE A 386 8.57 -9.53 -7.84
C PHE A 386 8.23 -8.06 -7.54
N SER A 387 7.38 -7.82 -6.54
CA SER A 387 6.92 -6.47 -6.17
C SER A 387 8.04 -5.58 -5.62
N GLN A 388 9.17 -6.18 -5.20
CA GLN A 388 10.31 -5.48 -4.61
C GLN A 388 11.43 -5.20 -5.62
N LEU A 389 11.31 -5.70 -6.85
CA LEU A 389 12.32 -5.52 -7.89
C LEU A 389 12.53 -4.03 -8.21
N GLY A 390 13.78 -3.58 -8.09
CA GLY A 390 14.20 -2.20 -8.33
C GLY A 390 14.00 -1.25 -7.15
N ASN A 391 13.47 -1.71 -6.00
CA ASN A 391 13.43 -0.89 -4.79
C ASN A 391 14.83 -0.70 -4.20
N VAL A 392 15.59 -1.79 -4.11
CA VAL A 392 17.00 -1.81 -3.73
C VAL A 392 17.72 -2.69 -4.77
N PRO A 393 18.24 -2.11 -5.86
CA PRO A 393 18.74 -2.86 -7.01
C PRO A 393 19.82 -3.90 -6.68
N GLU A 394 20.58 -3.69 -5.60
CA GLU A 394 21.58 -4.63 -5.09
C GLU A 394 20.97 -5.96 -4.61
N HIS A 395 19.67 -5.99 -4.31
CA HIS A 395 18.95 -7.18 -3.89
C HIS A 395 18.25 -7.92 -5.03
N ASP A 396 18.14 -7.31 -6.22
CA ASP A 396 17.34 -7.86 -7.33
C ASP A 396 17.81 -9.26 -7.75
N GLU A 397 19.11 -9.51 -7.83
CA GLU A 397 19.65 -10.84 -8.17
C GLU A 397 19.14 -11.92 -7.20
N GLY A 398 19.20 -11.64 -5.90
CA GLY A 398 18.74 -12.56 -4.85
C GLY A 398 17.23 -12.81 -4.92
N LEU A 399 16.45 -11.75 -5.17
CA LEU A 399 14.99 -11.85 -5.33
C LEU A 399 14.61 -12.69 -6.56
N VAL A 400 15.31 -12.49 -7.69
CA VAL A 400 15.07 -13.26 -8.91
C VAL A 400 15.46 -14.73 -8.73
N GLY A 401 16.58 -15.02 -8.07
CA GLY A 401 16.96 -16.37 -7.70
C GLY A 401 15.90 -17.05 -6.82
N GLU A 402 15.42 -16.36 -5.79
CA GLU A 402 14.39 -16.87 -4.89
C GLU A 402 13.09 -17.21 -5.64
N MET A 403 12.63 -16.35 -6.56
CA MET A 403 11.43 -16.65 -7.36
C MET A 403 11.55 -17.99 -8.09
N VAL A 404 12.71 -18.28 -8.68
CA VAL A 404 12.97 -19.54 -9.39
C VAL A 404 13.02 -20.72 -8.43
N CYS A 405 13.70 -20.57 -7.29
CA CYS A 405 13.76 -21.60 -6.25
C CYS A 405 12.36 -21.96 -5.75
N LEU A 406 11.53 -20.96 -5.44
CA LEU A 406 10.16 -21.15 -4.99
C LEU A 406 9.27 -21.78 -6.06
N ALA A 407 9.44 -21.38 -7.32
CA ALA A 407 8.58 -21.86 -8.39
C ALA A 407 8.88 -23.29 -8.82
N PHE A 408 10.16 -23.67 -8.86
CA PHE A 408 10.59 -24.92 -9.48
C PHE A 408 11.32 -25.89 -8.54
N ASN A 409 11.53 -25.50 -7.28
CA ASN A 409 12.29 -26.27 -6.30
C ASN A 409 13.69 -26.66 -6.81
N PHE A 410 14.37 -25.69 -7.43
CA PHE A 410 15.71 -25.84 -8.00
C PHE A 410 16.79 -25.60 -6.95
N ASP A 411 17.89 -26.36 -7.06
CA ASP A 411 19.13 -26.06 -6.35
C ASP A 411 19.85 -24.86 -7.00
N VAL A 412 20.90 -24.36 -6.34
CA VAL A 412 21.68 -23.19 -6.79
C VAL A 412 22.17 -23.34 -8.24
N GLU A 413 22.65 -24.52 -8.62
CA GLU A 413 23.17 -24.78 -9.96
C GLU A 413 22.07 -24.79 -11.04
N ARG A 414 20.91 -25.39 -10.74
CA ARG A 414 19.76 -25.39 -11.64
C ARG A 414 19.13 -24.01 -11.78
N THR A 415 19.05 -23.26 -10.68
CA THR A 415 18.60 -21.87 -10.68
C THR A 415 19.49 -21.02 -11.58
N LYS A 416 20.82 -21.12 -11.43
CA LYS A 416 21.76 -20.42 -12.30
C LYS A 416 21.58 -20.76 -13.78
N LYS A 417 21.48 -22.05 -14.12
CA LYS A 417 21.23 -22.50 -15.51
C LYS A 417 19.91 -21.99 -16.08
N TYR A 418 18.86 -21.94 -15.26
CA TYR A 418 17.57 -21.40 -15.68
C TYR A 418 17.67 -19.90 -15.96
N LEU A 419 18.33 -19.14 -15.07
CA LEU A 419 18.53 -17.70 -15.24
C LEU A 419 19.40 -17.38 -16.46
N GLU A 420 20.47 -18.14 -16.73
CA GLU A 420 21.27 -18.02 -17.95
C GLU A 420 20.42 -18.26 -19.21
N LYS A 421 19.56 -19.29 -19.20
CA LYS A 421 18.64 -19.57 -20.31
C LYS A 421 17.64 -18.42 -20.52
N MET A 422 17.12 -17.83 -19.46
CA MET A 422 16.17 -16.71 -19.53
C MET A 422 16.85 -15.41 -19.97
N SER A 423 18.08 -15.15 -19.52
CA SER A 423 18.90 -14.02 -19.98
C SER A 423 19.17 -14.08 -21.49
N ASN A 424 19.43 -15.27 -22.03
CA ASN A 424 19.59 -15.44 -23.49
C ASN A 424 18.32 -15.11 -24.31
N LYS A 425 17.13 -15.04 -23.69
CA LYS A 425 15.90 -14.59 -24.36
C LYS A 425 15.77 -13.05 -24.41
N LEU A 426 16.62 -12.32 -23.68
CA LEU A 426 16.66 -10.86 -23.65
C LEU A 426 17.51 -10.25 -24.77
N VAL A 427 18.38 -11.06 -25.39
CA VAL A 427 19.35 -10.64 -26.42
C VAL A 427 18.72 -10.55 -27.81
#